data_AF-A0A6A5BXC5-F1
#
_entry.id   AF-A0A6A5BXC5-F1
#
_cell.length_a   1.000
_cell.length_b   1.000
_cell.length_c   1.000
_cell.angle_alpha   90.00
_cell.angle_beta   90.00
_cell.angle_gamma   90.00
#
_symmetry.space_group_name_H-M   'P 1'
#
loop_
_entity.id
_entity.type
_entity.pdbx_description
1 polymer ?
#
loop_
_entity_poly.entity_id
_entity_poly.type
_entity_poly.pdbx_seq_one_letter_code
_entity_poly.pdbx_strand_id
1 'polypeptide(L)'
;MCRSTKSIGNAFNFNVRSQDIALKLCNAYVENHAIKVFMREALEVITSRRTQKPWTSFRTTCAVACLYLDSTYGFFLRHGLISGEQYGQLDEMMNSICESLTPLIPMLIKSFNFPEDILTNVPMGPKLVEMMAYDKIYE
;
A
#
# COMPACT_ATOMS: atom_id res chain seq x y z
N MET A 1 -34.89 9.50 36.95
CA MET A 1 -34.57 9.26 35.53
C MET A 1 -34.01 10.54 34.94
N CYS A 2 -32.69 10.63 34.71
CA CYS A 2 -32.08 11.73 33.95
C CYS A 2 -31.38 11.15 32.73
N ARG A 3 -32.05 11.18 31.58
CA ARG A 3 -31.41 10.91 30.28
C ARG A 3 -30.74 12.21 29.83
N SER A 4 -29.45 12.35 30.13
CA SER A 4 -28.61 13.36 29.48
C SER A 4 -28.40 12.94 28.03
N THR A 5 -29.21 13.48 27.13
CA THR A 5 -28.94 13.43 25.69
C THR A 5 -27.77 14.36 25.39
N LYS A 6 -26.54 13.85 25.56
CA LYS A 6 -25.35 14.50 25.01
C LYS A 6 -25.50 14.51 23.49
N SER A 7 -25.86 15.66 22.92
CA SER A 7 -25.94 15.82 21.47
C SER A 7 -24.52 15.69 20.91
N ILE A 8 -24.37 14.91 19.83
CA ILE A 8 -23.10 14.78 19.09
C ILE A 8 -22.60 16.16 18.64
N GLY A 9 -23.52 17.10 18.34
CA GLY A 9 -23.20 18.48 18.00
C GLY A 9 -22.47 19.26 19.10
N ASN A 10 -22.67 18.91 20.38
CA ASN A 10 -21.93 19.53 21.48
C ASN A 10 -20.54 18.90 21.69
N ALA A 11 -20.30 17.66 21.24
CA ALA A 11 -19.01 16.99 21.43
C ALA A 11 -17.90 17.56 20.51
N PHE A 12 -18.26 18.04 19.33
CA PHE A 12 -17.32 18.68 18.38
C PHE A 12 -17.22 20.21 18.56
N ASN A 13 -17.99 20.79 19.48
CA ASN A 13 -18.03 22.24 19.76
C ASN A 13 -17.07 22.67 20.89
N PHE A 14 -16.32 21.74 21.48
CA PHE A 14 -15.32 22.05 22.48
C PHE A 14 -14.00 22.38 21.80
N ASN A 15 -13.58 23.65 21.72
CA ASN A 15 -12.19 24.10 21.47
C ASN A 15 -11.49 23.63 20.15
N VAL A 16 -10.71 24.51 19.53
CA VAL A 16 -9.93 24.25 18.28
C VAL A 16 -9.15 22.93 18.35
N ARG A 17 -8.60 22.60 19.53
CA ARG A 17 -7.84 21.37 19.78
C ARG A 17 -8.64 20.07 19.58
N SER A 18 -9.95 20.06 19.87
CA SER A 18 -10.78 18.84 19.69
C SER A 18 -11.20 18.65 18.24
N GLN A 19 -11.35 19.75 17.50
CA GLN A 19 -11.59 19.72 16.07
C GLN A 19 -10.35 19.23 15.32
N ASP A 20 -9.15 19.65 15.73
CA ASP A 20 -7.89 19.14 15.17
C ASP A 20 -7.71 17.63 15.45
N ILE A 21 -8.07 17.17 16.64
CA ILE A 21 -8.04 15.73 16.98
C ILE A 21 -9.06 14.97 16.13
N ALA A 22 -10.29 15.49 16.01
CA ALA A 22 -11.33 14.91 15.17
C ALA A 22 -10.88 14.79 13.70
N LEU A 23 -10.30 15.84 13.14
CA LEU A 23 -9.81 15.85 11.76
C LEU A 23 -8.68 14.81 11.57
N LYS A 24 -7.73 14.73 12.50
CA LYS A 24 -6.66 13.72 12.47
C LYS A 24 -7.20 12.29 12.53
N LEU A 25 -8.22 12.05 13.37
CA LEU A 25 -8.87 10.74 13.47
C LEU A 25 -9.66 10.40 12.20
N CYS A 26 -10.36 11.37 11.60
CA CYS A 26 -11.05 11.20 10.33
C CYS A 26 -10.08 10.86 9.20
N ASN A 27 -8.97 11.59 9.07
CA ASN A 27 -7.95 11.33 8.06
C ASN A 27 -7.34 9.94 8.25
N ALA A 28 -6.93 9.60 9.48
CA ALA A 28 -6.40 8.28 9.79
C ALA A 28 -7.43 7.17 9.49
N TYR A 29 -8.72 7.39 9.76
CA TYR A 29 -9.76 6.41 9.42
C TYR A 29 -9.91 6.23 7.92
N VAL A 30 -9.98 7.32 7.15
CA VAL A 30 -10.13 7.27 5.69
C VAL A 30 -8.93 6.58 5.04
N GLU A 31 -7.70 6.92 5.44
CA GLU A 31 -6.47 6.31 4.94
C GLU A 31 -6.41 4.82 5.26
N ASN A 32 -6.63 4.43 6.52
CA ASN A 32 -6.66 3.02 6.93
C ASN A 32 -7.77 2.24 6.22
N HIS A 33 -8.95 2.84 6.03
CA HIS A 33 -10.06 2.18 5.36
C HIS A 33 -9.79 1.99 3.87
N ALA A 34 -9.29 3.02 3.18
CA ALA A 34 -8.96 2.95 1.75
C ALA A 34 -7.93 1.85 1.47
N ILE A 35 -6.90 1.75 2.33
CA ILE A 35 -5.85 0.76 2.16
C ILE A 35 -6.34 -0.64 2.49
N LYS A 36 -7.17 -0.81 3.52
CA LYS A 36 -7.85 -2.08 3.78
C LYS A 36 -8.67 -2.53 2.57
N VAL A 37 -9.44 -1.62 1.95
CA VAL A 37 -10.23 -1.95 0.76
C VAL A 37 -9.30 -2.32 -0.40
N PHE A 38 -8.29 -1.50 -0.71
CA PHE A 38 -7.32 -1.79 -1.76
C PHE A 38 -6.68 -3.18 -1.60
N MET A 39 -6.21 -3.52 -0.40
CA MET A 39 -5.59 -4.82 -0.12
C MET A 39 -6.55 -5.98 -0.31
N ARG A 40 -7.80 -5.84 0.15
CA ARG A 40 -8.83 -6.85 -0.03
C ARG A 40 -9.10 -7.10 -1.51
N GLU A 41 -9.38 -6.03 -2.26
CA GLU A 41 -9.67 -6.13 -3.70
C GLU A 41 -8.48 -6.72 -4.47
N ALA A 42 -7.25 -6.31 -4.15
CA ALA A 42 -6.04 -6.85 -4.76
C ALA A 42 -5.91 -8.37 -4.53
N LEU A 43 -6.11 -8.84 -3.29
CA LEU A 43 -6.06 -10.25 -2.95
C LEU A 43 -7.20 -11.06 -3.59
N GLU A 44 -8.42 -10.50 -3.62
CA GLU A 44 -9.57 -11.13 -4.27
C GLU A 44 -9.35 -11.27 -5.78
N VAL A 45 -8.75 -10.27 -6.43
CA VAL A 45 -8.42 -10.34 -7.87
C VAL A 45 -7.35 -11.40 -8.14
N ILE A 46 -6.31 -11.49 -7.30
CA ILE A 46 -5.23 -12.48 -7.44
C ILE A 46 -5.76 -13.91 -7.26
N THR A 47 -6.69 -14.10 -6.33
CA THR A 47 -7.25 -15.43 -6.01
C THR A 47 -8.37 -15.84 -6.98
N SER A 48 -9.14 -14.89 -7.52
CA SER A 48 -10.27 -15.17 -8.41
C SER A 48 -9.88 -15.25 -9.89
N ARG A 49 -8.90 -14.47 -10.34
CA ARG A 49 -8.41 -14.55 -11.73
C ARG A 49 -7.30 -15.60 -11.79
N ARG A 50 -7.35 -16.48 -12.79
CA ARG A 50 -6.17 -17.22 -13.25
C ARG A 50 -5.17 -16.25 -13.88
N THR A 51 -4.60 -15.35 -13.07
CA THR A 51 -3.48 -14.52 -13.51
C THR A 51 -2.37 -15.44 -13.96
N GLN A 52 -1.74 -15.15 -15.11
CA GLN A 52 -0.63 -15.98 -15.62
C GLN A 52 0.58 -16.00 -14.66
N LYS A 53 0.68 -15.02 -13.75
CA LYS A 53 1.75 -14.90 -12.73
C LYS A 53 1.16 -14.50 -11.36
N PRO A 54 0.44 -15.41 -10.67
CA PRO A 54 -0.23 -15.09 -9.41
C PRO A 54 0.76 -14.75 -8.30
N TRP A 55 1.94 -15.40 -8.30
CA TRP A 55 2.98 -15.16 -7.30
C TRP A 55 3.59 -13.76 -7.38
N THR A 56 3.85 -13.24 -8.59
CA THR A 56 4.38 -11.87 -8.75
C THR A 56 3.37 -10.84 -8.26
N SER A 57 2.10 -10.99 -8.65
CA SER A 57 1.02 -10.09 -8.22
C SER A 57 0.83 -10.13 -6.69
N PHE A 58 0.94 -11.33 -6.11
CA PHE A 58 0.91 -11.53 -4.66
C PHE A 58 2.08 -10.83 -3.96
N ARG A 59 3.31 -11.05 -4.42
CA ARG A 59 4.51 -10.40 -3.86
C ARG A 59 4.45 -8.88 -3.96
N THR A 60 3.98 -8.32 -5.07
CA THR A 60 3.78 -6.87 -5.22
C THR A 60 2.73 -6.35 -4.23
N THR A 61 1.61 -7.07 -4.05
CA THR A 61 0.58 -6.68 -3.08
C THR A 61 1.12 -6.73 -1.64
N CYS A 62 1.89 -7.76 -1.30
CA CYS A 62 2.59 -7.84 -0.01
C CYS A 62 3.57 -6.68 0.18
N ALA A 63 4.33 -6.28 -0.84
CA ALA A 63 5.23 -5.12 -0.77
C ALA A 63 4.48 -3.85 -0.38
N VAL A 64 3.34 -3.57 -1.03
CA VAL A 64 2.50 -2.40 -0.71
C VAL A 64 1.96 -2.49 0.71
N ALA A 65 1.57 -3.69 1.18
CA ALA A 65 1.08 -3.89 2.55
C ALA A 65 2.17 -3.63 3.58
N CYS A 66 3.40 -4.10 3.34
CA CYS A 66 4.53 -3.89 4.23
C CYS A 66 4.93 -2.41 4.27
N LEU A 67 4.98 -1.72 3.12
CA LEU A 67 5.24 -0.26 3.05
C LEU A 67 4.19 0.52 3.84
N TYR A 68 2.94 0.09 3.76
CA TYR A 68 1.89 0.74 4.52
C TYR A 68 2.06 0.54 6.03
N LEU A 69 2.29 -0.70 6.46
CA LEU A 69 2.56 -1.01 7.87
C LEU A 69 3.74 -0.22 8.42
N ASP A 70 4.79 -0.04 7.62
CA ASP A 70 5.94 0.76 8.02
C ASP A 70 5.61 2.26 8.10
N SER A 71 4.85 2.82 7.14
CA SER A 71 4.46 4.24 7.19
C SER A 71 3.48 4.57 8.32
N THR A 72 2.74 3.59 8.84
CA THR A 72 1.68 3.77 9.84
C THR A 72 1.86 2.92 11.10
N TYR A 73 3.09 2.43 11.34
CA TYR A 73 3.42 1.50 12.43
C TYR A 73 2.95 1.95 13.82
N GLY A 74 3.01 3.26 14.07
CA GLY A 74 2.56 3.85 15.33
C GLY A 74 1.08 3.59 15.62
N PHE A 75 0.23 3.47 14.60
CA PHE A 75 -1.17 3.08 14.77
C PHE A 75 -1.28 1.60 15.17
N PHE A 76 -0.62 0.70 14.44
CA PHE A 76 -0.71 -0.74 14.68
C PHE A 76 -0.14 -1.17 16.03
N LEU A 77 0.99 -0.58 16.45
CA LEU A 77 1.59 -0.83 17.76
C LEU A 77 0.74 -0.27 18.90
N ARG A 78 0.26 0.99 18.80
CA ARG A 78 -0.53 1.64 19.87
C ARG A 78 -1.86 0.93 20.13
N HIS A 79 -2.44 0.33 19.09
CA HIS A 79 -3.70 -0.40 19.19
C HIS A 79 -3.51 -1.91 19.40
N GLY A 80 -2.27 -2.39 19.55
CA GLY A 80 -1.97 -3.81 19.80
C GLY A 80 -2.33 -4.74 18.66
N LEU A 81 -2.38 -4.22 17.43
CA LEU A 81 -2.68 -5.00 16.22
C LEU A 81 -1.47 -5.81 15.74
N ILE A 82 -0.26 -5.34 16.06
CA ILE A 82 1.01 -6.07 15.89
C ILE A 82 1.84 -5.90 17.16
N SER A 83 2.67 -6.89 17.47
CA SER A 83 3.69 -6.79 18.51
C SER A 83 4.93 -6.04 17.99
N GLY A 84 5.76 -5.56 18.92
CA GLY A 84 7.06 -4.98 18.56
C GLY A 84 7.99 -5.99 17.86
N GLU A 85 7.90 -7.27 18.22
CA GLU A 85 8.64 -8.35 17.55
C GLU A 85 8.17 -8.55 16.10
N GLN A 86 6.86 -8.56 15.87
CA GLN A 86 6.29 -8.66 14.52
C GLN A 86 6.65 -7.43 13.67
N TYR A 87 6.69 -6.25 14.27
CA TYR A 87 7.17 -5.04 13.59
C TYR A 87 8.66 -5.15 13.24
N GLY A 88 9.50 -5.67 14.16
CA GLY A 88 10.93 -5.87 13.92
C GLY A 88 11.26 -6.82 12.77
N GLN A 89 10.31 -7.66 12.34
CA GLN A 89 10.46 -8.56 11.19
C GLN A 89 10.08 -7.91 9.84
N LEU A 90 9.55 -6.68 9.83
CA LEU A 90 9.09 -6.02 8.60
C LEU A 90 10.25 -5.75 7.63
N ASP A 91 11.41 -5.33 8.12
CA ASP A 91 12.57 -5.04 7.28
C ASP A 91 13.05 -6.29 6.55
N GLU A 92 13.15 -7.41 7.26
CA GLU A 92 13.53 -8.70 6.67
C GLU A 92 12.49 -9.18 5.66
N MET A 93 11.21 -9.04 5.97
CA MET A 93 10.13 -9.40 5.05
C MET A 93 10.16 -8.51 3.80
N MET A 94 10.38 -7.20 3.95
CA MET A 94 10.49 -6.26 2.84
C MET A 94 11.69 -6.60 1.96
N ASN A 95 12.85 -6.84 2.55
CA ASN A 95 14.07 -7.23 1.82
C ASN A 95 13.82 -8.52 1.03
N SER A 96 13.23 -9.55 1.65
CA SER A 96 12.89 -10.79 0.97
C SER A 96 11.93 -10.58 -0.22
N ILE A 97 10.92 -9.72 -0.07
CA ILE A 97 10.00 -9.39 -1.14
C ILE A 97 10.72 -8.65 -2.27
N CYS A 98 11.52 -7.63 -1.94
CA CYS A 98 12.28 -6.85 -2.91
C CYS A 98 13.28 -7.69 -3.69
N GLU A 99 14.03 -8.58 -3.04
CA GLU A 99 14.94 -9.52 -3.69
C GLU A 99 14.19 -10.43 -4.67
N SER A 100 13.00 -10.88 -4.29
CA SER A 100 12.15 -11.74 -5.12
C SER A 100 11.54 -11.02 -6.34
N LEU A 101 11.32 -9.70 -6.24
CA LEU A 101 10.74 -8.86 -7.30
C LEU A 101 11.78 -8.22 -8.22
N THR A 102 12.98 -7.94 -7.71
CA THR A 102 14.07 -7.27 -8.45
C THR A 102 14.33 -7.87 -9.85
N PRO A 103 14.49 -9.19 -10.02
CA PRO A 103 14.71 -9.76 -11.36
C PRO A 103 13.50 -9.59 -12.30
N LEU A 104 12.31 -9.35 -11.75
CA LEU A 104 11.06 -9.21 -12.50
C LEU A 104 10.72 -7.75 -12.87
N ILE A 105 11.50 -6.77 -12.39
CA ILE A 105 11.26 -5.35 -12.65
C ILE A 105 11.10 -5.03 -14.15
N PRO A 106 11.96 -5.51 -15.07
CA PRO A 106 11.81 -5.23 -16.50
C PRO A 106 10.47 -5.73 -17.07
N MET A 107 10.08 -6.95 -16.70
CA MET A 107 8.80 -7.54 -17.10
C MET A 107 7.62 -6.75 -16.52
N LEU A 108 7.69 -6.33 -15.26
CA LEU A 108 6.65 -5.52 -14.63
C LEU A 108 6.49 -4.16 -15.31
N ILE A 109 7.59 -3.48 -15.63
CA ILE A 109 7.56 -2.22 -16.39
C ILE A 109 6.96 -2.45 -17.79
N LYS A 110 7.39 -3.50 -18.50
CA LYS A 110 6.86 -3.86 -19.82
C LYS A 110 5.36 -4.12 -19.80
N SER A 111 4.81 -4.63 -18.71
CA SER A 111 3.37 -4.92 -18.58
C SER A 111 2.47 -3.68 -18.66
N PHE A 112 3.00 -2.48 -18.38
CA PHE A 112 2.27 -1.23 -18.56
C PHE A 112 2.09 -0.84 -20.04
N ASN A 113 2.91 -1.40 -20.93
CA ASN A 113 2.85 -1.20 -22.38
C ASN A 113 2.78 0.29 -22.77
N PHE A 114 3.67 1.10 -22.19
CA PHE A 114 3.74 2.53 -22.49
C PHE A 114 4.15 2.76 -23.95
N PRO A 115 3.46 3.67 -24.67
CA PRO A 115 3.91 4.14 -25.97
C PRO A 115 5.31 4.78 -25.91
N GLU A 116 6.20 4.43 -26.85
CA GLU A 116 7.58 4.92 -26.87
C GLU A 116 7.69 6.45 -27.04
N ASP A 117 6.74 7.06 -27.74
CA ASP A 117 6.60 8.51 -27.91
C ASP A 117 6.33 9.23 -26.58
N ILE A 118 5.64 8.58 -25.63
CA ILE A 118 5.48 9.12 -24.27
C ILE A 118 6.80 9.01 -23.51
N LEU A 119 7.50 7.90 -23.62
CA LEU A 119 8.74 7.65 -22.88
C LEU A 119 9.88 8.55 -23.36
N THR A 120 10.04 8.77 -24.67
CA THR A 120 11.11 9.62 -25.23
C THR A 120 11.08 11.07 -24.75
N ASN A 121 9.94 11.56 -24.22
CA ASN A 121 9.78 12.90 -23.68
C ASN A 121 10.10 13.03 -22.17
N VAL A 122 10.51 11.93 -21.51
CA VAL A 122 10.78 11.90 -20.06
C VAL A 122 12.28 11.64 -19.82
N PRO A 123 12.94 12.30 -18.86
CA PRO A 123 14.38 12.12 -18.63
C PRO A 123 14.84 10.67 -18.40
N MET A 124 13.99 9.82 -17.81
CA MET A 124 14.27 8.39 -17.60
C MET A 124 13.72 7.48 -18.70
N GLY A 125 13.06 8.05 -19.70
CA GLY A 125 12.44 7.35 -20.82
C GLY A 125 13.33 6.37 -21.57
N PRO A 126 14.51 6.80 -22.05
CA PRO A 126 15.42 5.90 -22.76
C PRO A 126 15.80 4.66 -21.94
N LYS A 127 15.95 4.81 -20.61
CA LYS A 127 16.26 3.68 -19.73
C LYS A 127 15.06 2.74 -19.55
N LEU A 128 13.85 3.29 -19.48
CA LEU A 128 12.62 2.49 -19.45
C LEU A 128 12.42 1.72 -20.75
N VAL A 129 12.71 2.33 -21.91
CA VAL A 129 12.69 1.64 -23.22
C VAL A 129 13.71 0.49 -23.25
N GLU A 130 14.93 0.71 -22.76
CA GLU A 130 15.95 -0.36 -22.63
C GLU A 130 15.45 -1.52 -21.74
N MET A 131 14.82 -1.20 -20.60
CA MET A 131 14.25 -2.22 -19.70
C MET A 131 13.06 -2.95 -20.32
N MET A 132 12.24 -2.29 -21.13
CA MET A 132 11.11 -2.91 -21.84
C MET A 132 11.56 -3.80 -23.01
N ALA A 133 12.71 -3.51 -23.61
CA ALA A 133 13.34 -4.33 -24.65
C ALA A 133 14.03 -5.59 -24.10
N TYR A 134 14.14 -5.72 -22.77
CA TYR A 134 14.84 -6.84 -22.13
C TYR A 134 13.99 -8.12 -22.14
N ASP A 135 14.22 -8.99 -23.13
CA ASP A 135 13.46 -10.23 -23.38
C ASP A 135 14.02 -11.47 -22.67
N LYS A 136 14.84 -11.33 -21.62
CA LYS A 136 15.21 -12.51 -20.83
C LYS A 136 13.96 -13.07 -20.14
N ILE A 137 13.43 -14.14 -20.75
CA ILE A 137 12.40 -15.01 -20.19
C ILE A 137 12.99 -15.59 -18.91
N TYR A 138 12.58 -15.06 -17.76
CA TYR A 138 12.72 -15.77 -16.51
C TYR A 138 11.65 -16.88 -16.56
N GLU A 139 12.08 -18.06 -17.05
CA GLU A 139 11.35 -19.33 -16.93
C GLU A 139 11.17 -19.73 -15.46
#